data_AF-A0A1W9YMJ7-F1
#
_entry.id   AF-A0A1W9YMJ7-F1
#
_cell.length_a   1.000
_cell.length_b   1.000
_cell.length_c   1.000
_cell.angle_alpha   90.00
_cell.angle_beta   90.00
_cell.angle_gamma   90.00
#
_symmetry.space_group_name_H-M   'P 1'
#
loop_
_entity.id
_entity.type
_entity.pdbx_description
1 polymer ?
#
loop_
_entity_poly.entity_id
_entity_poly.type
_entity_poly.pdbx_seq_one_letter_code
_entity_poly.pdbx_strand_id
1 'polypeptide(L)' 'TQYLSPDNAENFDINMSLSLEGIGAVLQSDNDYVKVVRLVPAGPAAKSKQIATSDKIIGVAQGKGEMVDVVGWRLDE' A
#
# COMPACT_ATOMS: atom_id res chain seq x y z
N THR A 1 -29.08 14.90 12.50
CA THR A 1 -27.63 14.63 12.52
C THR A 1 -27.44 13.18 12.10
N GLN A 2 -26.68 12.91 11.04
CA GLN A 2 -26.46 11.53 10.57
C GLN A 2 -25.27 10.93 11.32
N TYR A 3 -25.45 9.74 11.88
CA TYR A 3 -24.40 8.98 12.55
C TYR A 3 -23.68 8.15 11.48
N LEU A 4 -22.41 8.46 11.21
CA LEU A 4 -21.56 7.66 10.34
C LEU A 4 -20.76 6.67 11.19
N SER A 5 -20.72 5.41 10.76
CA SER A 5 -19.80 4.42 11.31
C SER A 5 -18.34 4.85 11.11
N PRO A 6 -17.40 4.46 11.99
CA PRO A 6 -15.98 4.84 11.92
C PRO A 6 -15.38 4.62 10.52
N ASP A 7 -15.69 3.48 9.91
CA ASP A 7 -15.20 3.09 8.58
C ASP A 7 -15.67 4.04 7.45
N ASN A 8 -16.88 4.61 7.60
CA ASN A 8 -17.43 5.56 6.62
C ASN A 8 -16.88 6.98 6.80
N ALA A 9 -16.53 7.37 8.03
CA ALA A 9 -15.91 8.66 8.29
C ALA A 9 -14.47 8.70 7.73
N GLU A 10 -13.73 7.61 7.93
CA GLU A 10 -12.38 7.45 7.40
C GLU A 10 -12.37 7.46 5.85
N ASN A 11 -13.30 6.74 5.22
CA ASN A 11 -13.47 6.75 3.76
C ASN A 11 -13.88 8.14 3.19
N PHE A 12 -14.62 8.95 3.96
CA PHE A 12 -15.00 10.31 3.54
C PHE A 12 -13.80 11.28 3.64
N ASP A 13 -13.01 11.20 4.70
CA ASP A 13 -11.79 11.99 4.87
C ASP A 13 -10.73 11.64 3.81
N ILE A 14 -10.60 10.35 3.46
CA ILE A 14 -9.71 9.90 2.39
C ILE A 14 -10.12 10.52 1.04
N ASN A 15 -11.41 10.57 0.72
CA ASN A 15 -11.90 11.19 -0.52
C ASN A 15 -11.76 12.73 -0.53
N MET A 16 -11.81 13.39 0.63
CA MET A 16 -11.70 14.86 0.72
C MET A 16 -10.26 15.39 0.66
N SER A 17 -9.25 14.59 1.05
CA SER A 17 -7.86 15.07 1.11
C SER A 17 -7.12 15.06 -0.23
N LEU A 18 -7.62 14.32 -1.25
CA LEU A 18 -6.91 14.06 -2.52
C LEU A 18 -5.46 13.54 -2.34
N SER A 19 -5.08 13.16 -1.13
CA SER A 19 -3.76 12.65 -0.78
C SER A 19 -3.91 11.18 -0.42
N LEU A 20 -3.80 10.33 -1.42
CA LEU A 20 -3.55 8.92 -1.18
C LEU A 20 -2.14 8.79 -0.57
N GLU A 21 -2.07 8.61 0.75
CA GLU A 21 -0.82 8.35 1.44
C GLU A 21 -0.40 6.89 1.17
N GLY A 22 0.78 6.70 0.60
CA GLY A 22 1.27 5.37 0.24
C GLY A 22 2.65 5.41 -0.41
N ILE A 23 3.13 4.22 -0.78
CA ILE A 23 4.48 4.05 -1.33
C ILE A 23 4.60 4.52 -2.79
N GLY A 24 3.49 4.78 -3.48
CA GLY A 24 3.48 5.17 -4.89
C GLY A 24 3.86 4.02 -5.84
N ALA A 25 3.33 2.82 -5.59
CA ALA A 25 3.54 1.64 -6.40
C ALA A 25 2.19 0.95 -6.68
N VAL A 26 2.06 0.41 -7.89
CA VAL A 26 0.96 -0.48 -8.27
C VAL A 26 1.39 -1.90 -7.96
N LEU A 27 0.66 -2.54 -7.06
CA LEU A 27 0.90 -3.90 -6.60
C LEU A 27 -0.09 -4.85 -7.27
N GLN A 28 0.34 -6.09 -7.47
CA GLN A 28 -0.49 -7.17 -7.95
C GLN A 28 -0.15 -8.43 -7.18
N SER A 29 -1.18 -9.14 -6.72
CA SER A 29 -1.02 -10.48 -6.17
C SER A 29 -0.77 -11.47 -7.31
N ASP A 30 0.34 -12.19 -7.24
CA ASP A 30 0.66 -13.29 -8.15
C ASP A 30 0.94 -14.54 -7.32
N ASN A 31 0.02 -15.51 -7.41
CA ASN A 31 -0.07 -16.71 -6.60
C ASN A 31 -0.10 -16.38 -5.09
N ASP A 32 1.07 -16.42 -4.44
CA ASP A 32 1.25 -16.20 -2.99
C ASP A 32 2.08 -14.96 -2.65
N TYR A 33 2.56 -14.24 -3.66
CA TYR A 33 3.44 -13.08 -3.48
C TYR A 33 2.82 -11.81 -4.03
N VAL A 34 3.06 -10.70 -3.33
CA VAL A 34 2.72 -9.36 -3.83
C VAL A 34 3.87 -8.86 -4.70
N LYS A 35 3.60 -8.61 -5.98
CA LYS A 35 4.58 -8.13 -6.97
C LYS A 35 4.34 -6.66 -7.30
N VAL A 36 5.43 -5.91 -7.48
CA VAL A 36 5.39 -4.54 -7.98
C VAL A 36 5.27 -4.54 -9.51
N VAL A 37 4.13 -4.13 -10.04
CA VAL A 37 3.85 -4.09 -11.50
C VAL A 37 4.33 -2.78 -12.11
N ARG A 38 4.14 -1.67 -11.40
CA ARG A 38 4.51 -0.35 -11.88
C ARG A 38 4.82 0.58 -10.72
N LEU A 39 5.88 1.36 -10.86
CA LEU A 39 6.17 2.47 -9.95
C LEU A 39 5.55 3.75 -10.48
N VAL A 40 4.96 4.56 -9.60
CA VAL A 40 4.45 5.89 -9.97
C VAL A 40 5.65 6.83 -10.16
N PRO A 41 5.77 7.49 -11.32
CA PRO A 41 6.83 8.46 -11.57
C PRO A 41 6.82 9.57 -10.51
N ALA A 42 7.99 9.93 -9.99
CA ALA A 42 8.15 10.88 -8.87
C ALA A 42 7.50 10.48 -7.52
N GLY A 43 6.95 9.28 -7.41
CA GLY A 43 6.47 8.72 -6.14
C GLY A 43 7.61 8.32 -5.19
N PRO A 44 7.32 8.09 -3.89
CA PRO A 44 8.32 7.71 -2.89
C PRO A 44 9.13 6.46 -3.28
N ALA A 45 8.49 5.41 -3.79
CA ALA A 45 9.17 4.19 -4.23
C ALA A 45 10.12 4.42 -5.43
N ALA A 46 9.75 5.28 -6.38
CA ALA A 46 10.62 5.65 -7.48
C ALA A 46 11.79 6.54 -7.05
N LYS A 47 11.58 7.44 -6.07
CA LYS A 47 12.61 8.32 -5.52
C LYS A 47 13.61 7.55 -4.65
N SER A 48 13.17 6.54 -3.90
CA SER A 48 14.05 5.74 -3.05
C SER A 48 15.03 4.89 -3.86
N LYS A 49 14.66 4.48 -5.09
CA LYS A 49 15.40 3.55 -5.97
C LYS A 49 15.76 2.20 -5.34
N GLN A 50 15.21 1.90 -4.17
CA GLN A 50 15.41 0.64 -3.45
C GLN A 50 14.44 -0.44 -3.92
N ILE A 51 13.38 -0.03 -4.61
CA ILE A 51 12.33 -0.91 -5.12
C ILE A 51 12.29 -0.73 -6.64
N ALA A 52 12.29 -1.84 -7.37
CA ALA A 52 12.20 -1.88 -8.81
C ALA A 52 10.92 -2.58 -9.29
N THR A 53 10.59 -2.36 -10.55
CA THR A 53 9.53 -3.12 -11.21
C THR A 53 9.90 -4.61 -11.25
N SER A 54 8.93 -5.48 -10.93
CA SER A 54 9.07 -6.93 -10.76
C SER A 54 9.66 -7.44 -9.45
N ASP A 55 9.93 -6.54 -8.49
CA ASP A 55 10.27 -6.98 -7.13
C ASP A 55 9.07 -7.64 -6.44
N LYS A 56 9.40 -8.56 -5.53
CA LYS A 56 8.43 -9.28 -4.69
C LYS A 56 8.50 -8.73 -3.27
N ILE A 57 7.35 -8.35 -2.73
CA ILE A 57 7.20 -7.91 -1.35
C ILE A 57 6.89 -9.14 -0.52
N ILE A 58 7.84 -9.51 0.35
CA ILE A 58 7.74 -10.66 1.26
C ILE A 58 7.42 -10.23 2.70
N GLY A 59 7.61 -8.96 3.03
CA GLY A 59 7.34 -8.48 4.38
C GLY A 59 7.16 -6.97 4.43
N VAL A 60 6.40 -6.52 5.42
CA VAL A 60 6.12 -5.11 5.69
C VAL A 60 6.45 -4.83 7.15
N ALA A 61 7.09 -3.70 7.42
CA ALA A 61 7.37 -3.23 8.77
C ALA A 61 6.81 -1.82 8.96
N GLN A 62 6.13 -1.58 10.07
CA GLN A 62 5.63 -0.26 10.46
C GLN A 62 6.70 0.46 11.29
N GLY A 63 7.43 1.39 10.67
CA GLY A 63 8.49 2.16 11.34
C GLY A 63 9.66 1.29 11.82
N LYS A 64 9.85 1.19 13.13
CA LYS A 64 10.88 0.34 13.78
C LYS A 64 10.29 -0.96 14.38
N GLY A 65 9.06 -1.30 14.02
CA GLY A 65 8.41 -2.52 14.46
C GLY A 65 9.04 -3.79 13.86
N GLU A 66 8.53 -4.94 14.28
CA GLU A 66 8.92 -6.22 13.69
C GLU A 66 8.45 -6.31 12.24
N MET A 67 9.27 -6.98 11.42
CA MET A 67 8.91 -7.27 10.04
C MET A 67 7.85 -8.36 10.03
N VAL A 68 6.66 -8.04 9.52
CA VAL A 68 5.56 -8.97 9.36
C VAL A 68 5.67 -9.61 7.98
N ASP A 69 5.69 -10.93 7.94
CA ASP A 69 5.61 -11.68 6.69
C ASP A 69 4.19 -11.56 6.11
N VAL A 70 4.12 -11.12 4.85
CA VAL A 70 2.86 -10.90 4.12
C VAL A 70 2.66 -11.90 2.99
N VAL A 71 3.48 -12.96 2.91
CA VAL A 71 3.31 -14.04 1.94
C VAL A 71 1.98 -14.76 2.20
N GLY A 72 1.15 -14.88 1.16
CA GLY A 72 -0.18 -15.49 1.23
C GLY A 72 -1.29 -14.60 1.81
N TRP A 73 -1.00 -13.34 2.13
CA TRP A 73 -2.04 -12.39 2.52
C TRP A 73 -2.88 -12.00 1.29
N ARG A 74 -4.21 -12.01 1.45
CA ARG A 74 -5.10 -11.50 0.41
C ARG A 74 -4.96 -9.97 0.35
N LEU A 75 -4.84 -9.43 -0.86
CA LEU A 75 -4.97 -7.99 -1.08
C LEU A 75 -6.47 -7.67 -1.06
N ASP A 76 -7.03 -7.45 0.13
CA ASP A 76 -8.42 -7.04 0.30
C ASP A 76 -8.45 -5.67 1.01
N GLU A 77 -9.07 -4.69 0.32
CA GLU A 77 -9.35 -3.25 0.60
C GLU A 77 -8.38 -2.39 1.43
#